data_AF-A0A534TYI1-F1
#
_entry.id   AF-A0A534TYI1-F1
#
_cell.length_a   1.000
_cell.length_b   1.000
_cell.length_c   1.000
_cell.angle_alpha   90.00
_cell.angle_beta   90.00
_cell.angle_gamma   90.00
#
_symmetry.space_group_name_H-M   'P 1'
#
loop_
_entity.id
_entity.type
_entity.pdbx_description
1 polymer ?
#
loop_
_entity_poly.entity_id
_entity_poly.type
_entity_poly.pdbx_seq_one_letter_code
_entity_poly.pdbx_strand_id
1 'polypeptide(L)'
;MQRDHHEAPRPQAPNVPRGGEIDPFDLFCAYHLGITANGDYRIQNIHEVARRFGTNAAALRQTLTAYGMDAEDLVHSGFDLASAQIDIMVAPEGISRRELARPLFEEFKNAPRKVRDWAKEMEEADREIERTIGSEGRWSPSPRNDGRSR
;
A
#
# COMPACT_ATOMS: atom_id res chain seq x y z
N MET A 1 28.25 -25.74 30.49
CA MET A 1 27.54 -25.48 29.23
C MET A 1 26.21 -24.82 29.55
N GLN A 2 26.18 -23.49 29.63
CA GLN A 2 24.96 -22.71 29.85
C GLN A 2 24.27 -22.54 28.50
N ARG A 3 22.97 -22.84 28.45
CA ARG A 3 22.12 -22.64 27.27
C ARG A 3 21.48 -21.27 27.41
N ASP A 4 21.94 -20.31 26.62
CA ASP A 4 21.30 -19.01 26.47
C ASP A 4 19.89 -19.19 25.89
N HIS A 5 18.89 -18.91 26.72
CA HIS A 5 17.50 -18.80 26.29
C HIS A 5 17.35 -17.47 25.55
N HIS A 6 17.42 -17.51 24.21
CA HIS A 6 17.03 -16.38 23.38
C HIS A 6 15.50 -16.23 23.43
N GLU A 7 15.00 -15.42 24.36
CA GLU A 7 13.58 -15.06 24.47
C GLU A 7 13.20 -14.23 23.22
N ALA A 8 12.29 -14.77 22.40
CA ALA A 8 11.74 -14.05 21.25
C ALA A 8 11.03 -12.77 21.72
N PRO A 9 11.17 -11.64 21.01
CA PRO A 9 10.52 -10.39 21.41
C PRO A 9 9.00 -10.59 21.41
N ARG A 10 8.39 -10.31 22.57
CA ARG A 10 6.94 -10.41 22.77
C ARG A 10 6.23 -9.52 21.74
N PRO A 11 5.08 -9.96 21.17
CA PRO A 11 4.28 -9.09 20.33
C PRO A 11 3.85 -7.87 21.16
N GLN A 12 4.40 -6.71 20.81
CA GLN A 12 4.08 -5.46 21.48
C GLN A 12 2.59 -5.19 21.29
N ALA A 13 1.86 -5.03 22.38
CA ALA A 13 0.44 -4.70 22.34
C ALA A 13 0.23 -3.44 21.46
N PRO A 14 -0.86 -3.37 20.67
CA PRO A 14 -1.10 -2.22 19.83
C PRO A 14 -1.17 -0.97 20.70
N ASN A 15 -0.24 -0.05 20.46
CA ASN A 15 -0.24 1.28 21.06
C ASN A 15 -1.43 2.05 20.46
N VAL A 16 -2.62 1.89 21.04
CA VAL A 16 -3.81 2.63 20.63
C VAL A 16 -3.81 3.94 21.41
N PRO A 17 -3.55 5.10 20.77
CA PRO A 17 -3.56 6.38 21.46
C PRO A 17 -4.97 6.66 21.99
N ARG A 18 -5.06 6.88 23.31
CA ARG A 18 -6.31 7.25 23.99
C ARG A 18 -6.52 8.75 23.86
N GLY A 19 -7.35 9.16 22.91
CA GLY A 19 -7.94 10.49 22.84
C GLY A 19 -7.08 11.56 22.17
N GLY A 20 -7.62 12.12 21.08
CA GLY A 20 -7.26 13.44 20.55
C GLY A 20 -6.80 13.43 19.10
N GLU A 21 -5.73 12.72 18.79
CA GLU A 21 -5.06 12.85 17.50
C GLU A 21 -4.56 11.48 17.02
N ILE A 22 -4.90 11.14 15.77
CA ILE A 22 -4.50 9.88 15.15
C ILE A 22 -3.03 10.04 14.77
N ASP A 23 -2.17 9.14 15.25
CA ASP A 23 -0.76 9.17 14.85
C ASP A 23 -0.63 8.99 13.32
N PRO A 24 0.10 9.88 12.61
CA PRO A 24 0.20 9.83 11.16
C PRO A 24 0.78 8.52 10.63
N PHE A 25 1.75 7.92 11.35
CA PHE A 25 2.34 6.65 10.98
C PHE A 25 1.34 5.50 11.16
N ASP A 26 0.57 5.51 12.25
CA ASP A 26 -0.51 4.55 12.47
C ASP A 26 -1.60 4.63 11.41
N LEU A 27 -1.95 5.85 11.01
CA LEU A 27 -2.92 6.08 9.94
C LEU A 27 -2.40 5.56 8.61
N PHE A 28 -1.15 5.87 8.26
CA PHE A 28 -0.49 5.36 7.06
C PHE A 28 -0.46 3.83 7.02
N CYS A 29 -0.05 3.19 8.12
CA CYS A 29 -0.01 1.73 8.23
C CYS A 29 -1.40 1.11 8.02
N ALA A 30 -2.43 1.66 8.66
CA ALA A 30 -3.77 1.09 8.64
C ALA A 30 -4.50 1.33 7.31
N TYR A 31 -4.36 2.52 6.74
CA TYR A 31 -5.12 2.94 5.56
C TYR A 31 -4.41 2.59 4.25
N HIS A 32 -3.09 2.82 4.16
CA HIS A 32 -2.34 2.63 2.92
C HIS A 32 -1.66 1.26 2.83
N LEU A 33 -1.09 0.77 3.92
CA LEU A 33 -0.37 -0.51 3.91
C LEU A 33 -1.24 -1.71 4.31
N GLY A 34 -2.49 -1.49 4.73
CA GLY A 34 -3.40 -2.57 5.14
C GLY A 34 -2.94 -3.31 6.39
N ILE A 35 -2.13 -2.70 7.24
CA ILE A 35 -1.68 -3.32 8.48
C ILE A 35 -2.80 -3.22 9.52
N THR A 36 -3.33 -4.35 9.95
CA THR A 36 -4.40 -4.44 10.95
C THR A 36 -3.89 -4.12 12.37
N ALA A 37 -4.80 -4.01 13.34
CA ALA A 37 -4.43 -3.77 14.74
C ALA A 37 -3.61 -4.92 15.36
N ASN A 38 -3.75 -6.14 14.82
CA ASN A 38 -3.04 -7.32 15.29
C ASN A 38 -1.68 -7.53 14.58
N GLY A 39 -1.34 -6.67 13.62
CA GLY A 39 -0.11 -6.81 12.82
C GLY A 39 -0.26 -7.71 11.59
N ASP A 40 -1.45 -8.24 11.32
CA ASP A 40 -1.76 -8.96 10.07
C ASP A 40 -1.94 -7.99 8.90
N TYR A 41 -1.92 -8.53 7.68
CA TYR A 41 -2.20 -7.78 6.47
C TYR A 41 -3.64 -8.01 5.98
N ARG A 42 -4.38 -6.92 5.79
CA ARG A 42 -5.68 -6.87 5.13
C ARG A 42 -5.96 -5.45 4.67
N ILE A 43 -6.26 -5.26 3.38
CA ILE A 43 -6.77 -3.98 2.88
C ILE A 43 -8.13 -3.69 3.52
N GLN A 44 -8.24 -2.50 4.13
CA GLN A 44 -9.42 -2.05 4.87
C GLN A 44 -9.99 -0.82 4.19
N ASN A 45 -11.31 -0.71 4.14
CA ASN A 45 -11.94 0.51 3.66
C ASN A 45 -11.89 1.61 4.73
N ILE A 46 -12.14 2.86 4.30
CA ILE A 46 -12.09 4.03 5.17
C ILE A 46 -13.02 3.95 6.40
N HIS A 47 -14.15 3.25 6.31
CA HIS A 47 -15.07 3.08 7.42
C HIS A 47 -14.58 2.05 8.45
N GLU A 48 -13.87 1.01 8.01
CA GLU A 48 -13.19 0.06 8.91
C GLU A 48 -12.05 0.74 9.65
N VAL A 49 -11.22 1.51 8.95
CA VAL A 49 -10.11 2.27 9.55
C VAL A 49 -10.64 3.35 10.51
N ALA A 50 -11.70 4.08 10.14
CA ALA A 50 -12.29 5.09 11.02
C ALA A 50 -12.81 4.47 12.33
N ARG A 51 -13.49 3.32 12.25
CA ARG A 51 -13.95 2.58 13.43
C ARG A 51 -12.80 2.16 14.34
N ARG A 52 -11.67 1.71 13.76
CA ARG A 52 -10.47 1.34 14.52
C ARG A 52 -9.92 2.52 15.34
N PHE A 53 -9.94 3.72 14.77
CA PHE A 53 -9.45 4.93 15.45
C PHE A 53 -10.54 5.66 16.27
N GLY A 54 -11.73 5.06 16.43
CA GLY A 54 -12.83 5.67 17.18
C GLY A 54 -13.38 6.96 16.54
N THR A 55 -13.21 7.13 15.23
CA THR A 55 -13.66 8.30 14.47
C THR A 55 -14.68 7.92 13.38
N ASN A 56 -15.12 8.89 12.60
CA ASN A 56 -15.96 8.68 11.43
C ASN A 56 -15.17 8.91 10.12
N ALA A 57 -15.70 8.41 9.01
CA ALA A 57 -15.00 8.48 7.72
C ALA A 57 -14.76 9.92 7.22
N ALA A 58 -15.62 10.88 7.57
CA ALA A 58 -15.43 12.27 7.17
C ALA A 58 -14.26 12.92 7.93
N ALA A 59 -14.21 12.72 9.24
CA ALA A 59 -13.09 13.16 10.08
C ALA A 59 -11.78 12.47 9.66
N LEU A 60 -11.80 11.17 9.37
CA LEU A 60 -10.62 10.45 8.90
C LEU A 60 -10.09 11.01 7.57
N ARG A 61 -10.98 11.36 6.61
CA ARG A 61 -10.58 12.05 5.38
C ARG A 61 -9.91 13.38 5.65
N GLN A 62 -10.47 14.18 6.54
CA GLN A 62 -9.87 15.47 6.93
C GLN A 62 -8.48 15.27 7.53
N THR A 63 -8.30 14.26 8.38
CA THR A 63 -6.98 13.91 8.93
C THR A 63 -6.01 13.45 7.85
N LEU A 64 -6.44 12.62 6.90
CA LEU A 64 -5.59 12.19 5.77
C LEU A 64 -5.12 13.40 4.95
N THR A 65 -6.02 14.30 4.57
CA THR A 65 -5.66 15.53 3.84
C THR A 65 -4.76 16.45 4.67
N ALA A 66 -5.02 16.60 5.98
CA ALA A 66 -4.19 17.41 6.86
C ALA A 66 -2.75 16.88 6.96
N TYR A 67 -2.56 15.57 6.86
CA TYR A 67 -1.24 14.92 6.86
C TYR A 67 -0.63 14.72 5.47
N GLY A 68 -1.30 15.18 4.41
CA GLY A 68 -0.80 14.99 3.05
C GLY A 68 -0.83 13.53 2.59
N MET A 69 -1.77 12.74 3.10
CA MET A 69 -1.88 11.28 2.90
C MET A 69 -3.18 10.89 2.18
N ASP A 70 -3.89 11.83 1.56
CA ASP A 70 -5.06 11.45 0.79
C ASP A 70 -4.67 10.80 -0.55
N ALA A 71 -5.67 10.28 -1.27
CA ALA A 71 -5.42 9.55 -2.50
C ALA A 71 -4.76 10.42 -3.58
N GLU A 72 -5.03 11.73 -3.57
CA GLU A 72 -4.48 12.69 -4.53
C GLU A 72 -3.01 12.95 -4.22
N ASP A 73 -2.66 13.19 -2.95
CA ASP A 73 -1.28 13.35 -2.51
C ASP A 73 -0.42 12.13 -2.85
N LEU A 74 -0.95 10.91 -2.67
CA LEU A 74 -0.21 9.69 -3.00
C LEU A 74 0.01 9.53 -4.51
N VAL A 75 -1.01 9.81 -5.32
CA VAL A 75 -0.92 9.76 -6.79
C VAL A 75 0.11 10.77 -7.31
N HIS A 76 0.24 11.91 -6.65
CA HIS A 76 1.21 12.96 -6.95
C HIS A 76 2.49 12.83 -6.12
N SER A 77 2.69 11.73 -5.42
CA SER A 77 3.96 11.45 -4.73
C SER A 77 4.87 10.63 -5.63
N GLY A 78 6.18 10.79 -5.47
CA GLY A 78 7.15 9.87 -6.05
C GLY A 78 7.21 8.51 -5.36
N PHE A 79 6.38 8.26 -4.34
CA PHE A 79 6.40 7.07 -3.51
C PHE A 79 5.69 5.91 -4.20
N ASP A 80 6.35 4.75 -4.28
CA ASP A 80 5.78 3.54 -4.85
C ASP A 80 4.95 2.78 -3.80
N LEU A 81 3.69 3.22 -3.64
CA LEU A 81 2.75 2.55 -2.72
C LEU A 81 2.53 1.07 -3.09
N ALA A 82 2.55 0.72 -4.38
CA ALA A 82 2.26 -0.64 -4.80
C ALA A 82 3.36 -1.60 -4.34
N SER A 83 4.63 -1.23 -4.56
CA SER A 83 5.76 -2.00 -4.05
C SER A 83 5.76 -2.09 -2.52
N ALA A 84 5.50 -0.97 -1.83
CA ALA A 84 5.36 -0.94 -0.37
C ALA A 84 4.27 -1.89 0.14
N GLN A 85 3.12 -1.96 -0.52
CA GLN A 85 2.04 -2.88 -0.16
C GLN A 85 2.44 -4.35 -0.39
N ILE A 86 3.17 -4.65 -1.47
CA ILE A 86 3.66 -6.00 -1.76
C ILE A 86 4.62 -6.44 -0.65
N ASP A 87 5.59 -5.61 -0.27
CA ASP A 87 6.56 -5.92 0.79
C ASP A 87 5.88 -6.29 2.11
N ILE A 88 4.84 -5.54 2.47
CA ILE A 88 4.04 -5.82 3.68
C ILE A 88 3.21 -7.10 3.53
N MET A 89 2.64 -7.35 2.35
CA MET A 89 1.84 -8.54 2.08
C MET A 89 2.69 -9.82 2.15
N VAL A 90 3.88 -9.81 1.56
CA VAL A 90 4.77 -11.00 1.52
C VAL A 90 5.62 -11.18 2.77
N ALA A 91 5.54 -10.25 3.73
CA ALA A 91 6.28 -10.33 4.99
C ALA A 91 6.04 -11.70 5.69
N PRO A 92 7.11 -12.44 6.05
CA PRO A 92 6.98 -13.73 6.70
C PRO A 92 6.28 -13.64 8.06
N GLU A 93 5.68 -14.74 8.50
CA GLU A 93 5.21 -14.87 9.89
C GLU A 93 6.38 -14.67 10.87
N GLY A 94 6.12 -13.96 11.98
CA GLY A 94 7.14 -13.59 12.95
C GLY A 94 7.93 -12.31 12.63
N ILE A 95 7.79 -11.74 11.42
CA ILE A 95 8.33 -10.42 11.09
C ILE A 95 7.28 -9.34 11.36
N SER A 96 7.66 -8.30 12.10
CA SER A 96 6.78 -7.17 12.36
C SER A 96 6.59 -6.33 11.09
N ARG A 97 5.43 -6.47 10.45
CA ARG A 97 4.99 -5.62 9.33
C ARG A 97 5.02 -4.13 9.70
N ARG A 98 4.72 -3.80 10.96
CA ARG A 98 4.79 -2.43 11.46
C ARG A 98 6.23 -1.90 11.48
N GLU A 99 7.22 -2.72 11.85
CA GLU A 99 8.62 -2.28 11.79
C GLU A 99 9.11 -2.14 10.34
N LEU A 100 8.65 -3.02 9.42
CA LEU A 100 8.89 -2.87 7.98
C LEU A 100 8.27 -1.58 7.41
N ALA A 101 7.13 -1.15 7.96
CA ALA A 101 6.45 0.06 7.52
C ALA A 101 7.19 1.36 7.91
N ARG A 102 8.09 1.35 8.90
CA ARG A 102 8.80 2.56 9.35
C ARG A 102 9.66 3.19 8.25
N PRO A 103 10.58 2.46 7.59
CA PRO A 103 11.36 3.04 6.49
C PRO A 103 10.47 3.46 5.32
N LEU A 104 9.40 2.72 5.03
CA LEU A 104 8.43 3.06 3.98
C LEU A 104 7.71 4.39 4.28
N PHE A 105 7.37 4.63 5.54
CA PHE A 105 6.74 5.88 5.96
C PHE A 105 7.68 7.08 5.85
N GLU A 106 8.95 6.91 6.24
CA GLU A 106 9.95 7.97 6.05
C GLU A 106 10.25 8.21 4.58
N GLU A 107 10.28 7.16 3.75
CA GLU A 107 10.39 7.31 2.30
C GLU A 107 9.20 8.10 1.74
N PHE A 108 7.97 7.74 2.12
CA PHE A 108 6.77 8.47 1.74
C PHE A 108 6.84 9.96 2.11
N LYS A 109 7.27 10.29 3.34
CA LYS A 109 7.42 11.69 3.78
C LYS A 109 8.48 12.47 3.02
N ASN A 110 9.55 11.80 2.59
CA ASN A 110 10.66 12.40 1.86
C ASN A 110 10.47 12.33 0.34
N ALA A 111 9.44 11.63 -0.14
CA ALA A 111 9.17 11.49 -1.55
C ALA A 111 8.85 12.87 -2.16
N PRO A 112 9.51 13.24 -3.27
CA PRO A 112 9.19 14.49 -3.94
C PRO A 112 7.75 14.42 -4.44
N ARG A 113 7.00 15.53 -4.30
CA ARG A 113 5.72 15.67 -4.99
C ARG A 113 5.99 15.71 -6.49
N LYS A 114 5.66 14.63 -7.19
CA LYS A 114 5.68 14.57 -8.64
C LYS A 114 4.40 15.18 -9.18
N VAL A 115 4.51 16.24 -9.98
CA VAL A 115 3.46 16.57 -10.94
C VAL A 115 3.47 15.44 -11.96
N ARG A 116 2.63 14.42 -11.73
CA ARG A 116 2.60 13.20 -12.53
C ARG A 116 2.14 13.54 -13.94
N ASP A 117 3.08 13.54 -14.87
CA ASP A 117 2.83 13.77 -16.29
C ASP A 117 2.40 12.44 -16.93
N TRP A 118 1.10 12.16 -16.82
CA TRP A 118 0.47 10.92 -17.32
C TRP A 118 0.78 10.65 -18.80
N ALA A 119 1.03 11.69 -19.60
CA ALA A 119 1.37 11.54 -21.02
C ALA A 119 2.75 10.89 -21.20
N LYS A 120 3.72 11.23 -20.35
CA LYS A 120 5.08 10.72 -20.43
C LYS A 120 5.19 9.29 -19.88
N GLU A 121 4.46 8.96 -18.80
CA GLU A 121 4.43 7.59 -18.26
C GLU A 121 3.76 6.59 -19.21
N MET A 122 2.72 7.02 -19.94
CA MET A 122 2.06 6.17 -20.94
C MET A 122 2.97 5.89 -22.14
N GLU A 123 3.72 6.90 -22.62
CA GLU A 123 4.66 6.77 -23.73
C GLU A 123 5.88 5.89 -23.38
N GLU A 124 6.32 5.91 -22.12
CA GLU A 124 7.37 5.00 -21.63
C GLU A 124 6.84 3.57 -21.44
N ALA A 125 5.62 3.40 -20.92
CA ALA A 125 4.97 2.09 -20.81
C ALA A 125 4.67 1.46 -22.18
N ASP A 126 4.21 2.23 -23.17
CA ASP A 126 3.97 1.78 -24.53
C ASP A 126 5.29 1.32 -25.20
N ARG A 127 6.40 2.03 -24.95
CA ARG A 127 7.74 1.63 -25.43
C ARG A 127 8.26 0.36 -24.74
N GLU A 128 8.00 0.19 -23.45
CA GLU A 128 8.37 -1.01 -22.68
C GLU A 128 7.55 -2.24 -23.14
N ILE A 129 6.25 -2.05 -23.40
CA ILE A 129 5.36 -3.05 -23.99
C ILE A 129 5.81 -3.43 -25.40
N GLU A 130 6.14 -2.46 -26.25
CA GLU A 130 6.62 -2.71 -27.60
C GLU A 130 7.95 -3.49 -27.58
N ARG A 131 8.85 -3.18 -26.64
CA ARG A 131 10.11 -3.91 -26.44
C ARG A 131 9.91 -5.35 -26.00
N THR A 132 8.89 -5.60 -25.18
CA THR A 132 8.68 -6.90 -24.53
C THR A 132 7.75 -7.81 -25.33
N ILE A 133 6.68 -7.27 -25.92
CA ILE A 133 5.64 -8.01 -26.66
C ILE A 133 5.93 -8.02 -28.18
N GLY A 134 6.77 -7.10 -28.69
CA GLY A 134 7.16 -7.06 -30.11
C GLY A 134 8.13 -8.15 -30.56
N SER A 135 8.71 -8.94 -29.66
CA SER A 135 9.68 -10.00 -30.01
C SER A 135 9.12 -11.43 -30.04
N GLU A 136 7.94 -11.67 -29.45
CA GLU A 136 7.22 -12.95 -29.57
C GLU A 136 5.84 -12.72 -30.22
N GLY A 137 5.88 -12.34 -31.50
CA GLY A 137 4.69 -12.20 -32.32
C GLY A 137 3.97 -13.54 -32.51
N ARG A 138 2.83 -13.72 -31.82
CA ARG A 138 1.57 -14.24 -32.37
C ARG A 138 0.48 -14.26 -31.29
N TRP A 139 -0.18 -13.14 -31.08
CA TRP A 139 -1.58 -13.17 -30.65
C TRP A 139 -2.44 -12.70 -31.82
N SER A 140 -2.99 -13.66 -32.56
CA SER A 140 -4.07 -13.42 -33.51
C SER A 140 -5.37 -13.79 -32.81
N PRO A 141 -6.32 -12.86 -32.61
CA PRO A 141 -7.65 -13.24 -32.16
C PRO A 141 -8.22 -14.17 -33.24
N SER A 142 -8.50 -15.42 -32.87
CA SER A 142 -9.20 -16.33 -33.79
C SER A 142 -10.55 -15.68 -34.14
N PRO A 143 -10.94 -15.60 -35.42
CA PRO A 143 -12.27 -15.10 -35.75
C PRO A 143 -13.29 -15.97 -35.03
N ARG A 144 -14.18 -15.32 -34.29
CA ARG A 144 -15.33 -15.99 -33.67
C ARG A 144 -16.10 -16.67 -34.78
N ASN A 145 -16.05 -18.00 -34.81
CA ASN A 145 -16.91 -18.82 -35.65
C ASN A 145 -18.36 -18.60 -35.18
N ASP A 146 -19.07 -17.69 -35.81
CA ASP A 146 -20.51 -17.53 -35.63
C ASP A 146 -21.19 -18.66 -36.41
N GLY A 147 -21.23 -19.82 -35.77
CA GLY A 147 -22.08 -20.92 -36.21
C GLY A 147 -23.54 -20.49 -36.28
N ARG A 148 -23.93 -19.94 -37.42
CA ARG A 148 -25.32 -19.84 -37.88
C ARG A 148 -25.45 -20.63 -39.16
N SER A 149 -25.57 -21.95 -38.98
CA SER A 149 -26.27 -22.79 -39.95
C SER A 149 -27.74 -22.37 -39.99
N ARG A 150 -28.19 -21.90 -41.16
CA ARG A 150 -29.52 -22.21 -41.70
C ARG A 150 -29.44 -22.24 -43.21
#